data_AF-A0AAX6SEF8-F1
#
_entry.id   AF-A0AAX6SEF8-F1
#
_cell.length_a   1.000
_cell.length_b   1.000
_cell.length_c   1.000
_cell.angle_alpha   90.00
_cell.angle_beta   90.00
_cell.angle_gamma   90.00
#
_symmetry.space_group_name_H-M   'P 1'
#
loop_
_entity.id
_entity.type
_entity.pdbx_description
1 polymer ?
#
loop_
_entity_poly.entity_id
_entity_poly.type
_entity_poly.pdbx_seq_one_letter_code
_entity_poly.pdbx_strand_id
1 'polypeptide(L)'
;MPQTSVVFSGILGPGGSGQVQPGMGERGSGAGDLIFQDGRLVSGSLEALMEHLVPTVDYYPDATPPLTSPALAMRAMPPAGWAFSATRSPHSSAGLHPAGLWVVLGHKRTFIFTFLLTSRVFMPPHDLLARVGQICLEQRQQLEPGPEKAKLKSFSAKIVQLLKEWTEAFPYDFQDEKALGELKAIAYRVTQCDEENGTVKKAITQMIQSLLLSLAARSQLQELREKLRPPAVDKGPVLKAKPPAAQKDILGVCCDPLVLAQQLTHIELERVSSIHPEDLMQIISHTDSLDNHRCRGDVAKTYSLEAYDSWFNCLSMLVATEVCRVVKKKHRTRMLEFFIDVARECFNIGNFNSMMAIISGMNLSPVARLKKTWSKVKTAKFDVLEHHMDPSSNFCNYRTALQGATQRSQTANSSREKIVIPVFNLFVKDIYFLHKIHTNHLPNGHINFKKFWEISRQIHEFMTWTQVECPFEKDKKIQSYLLTAPIYSEEALFIASFESEGPENHMEKDSWKALRTTLLHRA
;
A
#
# COMPACT_ATOMS: atom_id res chain seq x y z
N MET A 1 -3.16 10.21 -24.66
CA MET A 1 -2.18 10.23 -23.55
C MET A 1 -1.23 9.06 -23.72
N PRO A 2 0.08 9.18 -23.44
CA PRO A 2 0.97 8.03 -23.47
C PRO A 2 0.51 7.02 -22.41
N GLN A 3 0.52 5.74 -22.80
CA GLN A 3 0.02 4.62 -22.01
C GLN A 3 0.62 4.63 -20.59
N THR A 4 -0.23 4.73 -19.57
CA THR A 4 0.14 4.70 -18.15
C THR A 4 0.40 3.29 -17.61
N SER A 5 0.49 2.28 -18.48
CA SER A 5 0.66 0.88 -18.11
C SER A 5 2.07 0.36 -18.40
N VAL A 6 3.10 1.01 -17.86
CA VAL A 6 4.46 0.42 -17.83
C VAL A 6 5.21 0.92 -16.59
N VAL A 7 4.84 0.47 -15.39
CA VAL A 7 5.68 0.69 -14.19
C VAL A 7 6.73 -0.42 -14.04
N PHE A 8 6.65 -1.53 -14.79
CA PHE A 8 7.57 -2.67 -14.64
C PHE A 8 8.47 -2.99 -15.84
N SER A 9 8.42 -2.27 -16.96
CA SER A 9 9.29 -2.61 -18.10
C SER A 9 9.61 -1.42 -19.02
N GLY A 10 10.45 -0.49 -18.57
CA GLY A 10 11.09 0.44 -19.53
C GLY A 10 11.54 1.77 -18.96
N ILE A 11 12.63 1.79 -18.18
CA ILE A 11 13.41 3.01 -17.95
C ILE A 11 14.89 2.62 -17.91
N LEU A 12 15.56 2.63 -19.07
CA LEU A 12 17.01 2.54 -19.20
C LEU A 12 17.50 3.62 -20.17
N GLY A 13 18.46 4.42 -19.70
CA GLY A 13 19.44 5.14 -20.49
C GLY A 13 20.77 5.07 -19.74
N PRO A 14 21.93 4.86 -20.41
CA PRO A 14 23.17 4.52 -19.73
C PRO A 14 23.91 5.79 -19.27
N GLY A 15 24.44 5.77 -18.05
CA GLY A 15 25.24 6.87 -17.50
C GLY A 15 26.38 6.37 -16.61
N GLY A 16 27.59 6.40 -17.17
CA GLY A 16 28.85 6.75 -16.49
C GLY A 16 29.33 5.89 -15.31
N SER A 17 30.24 4.96 -15.61
CA SER A 17 31.08 4.27 -14.61
C SER A 17 32.10 5.23 -13.97
N GLY A 18 32.03 5.41 -12.66
CA GLY A 18 33.08 6.01 -11.83
C GLY A 18 33.49 5.04 -10.72
N GLN A 19 34.66 4.42 -10.87
CA GLN A 19 35.29 3.62 -9.81
C GLN A 19 35.81 4.53 -8.69
N VAL A 20 35.50 4.22 -7.44
CA VAL A 20 36.21 4.74 -6.27
C VAL A 20 36.57 3.59 -5.34
N GLN A 21 37.86 3.44 -5.06
CA GLN A 21 38.44 2.45 -4.13
C GLN A 21 38.13 2.80 -2.66
N PRO A 22 37.99 1.82 -1.74
CA PRO A 22 37.80 2.10 -0.33
C PRO A 22 39.14 2.19 0.41
N GLY A 23 39.35 3.31 1.12
CA GLY A 23 40.39 3.47 2.12
C GLY A 23 39.94 2.91 3.48
N MET A 24 40.80 2.12 4.12
CA MET A 24 40.62 1.58 5.46
C MET A 24 40.67 2.68 6.52
N GLY A 25 39.74 2.64 7.49
CA GLY A 25 39.74 3.50 8.67
C GLY A 25 39.15 2.74 9.87
N GLU A 26 39.86 2.79 10.98
CA GLU A 26 39.78 1.92 12.16
C GLU A 26 38.48 2.06 13.00
N ARG A 27 38.13 0.96 13.68
CA ARG A 27 37.02 0.86 14.64
C ARG A 27 37.35 1.61 15.94
N GLY A 28 36.48 2.53 16.33
CA GLY A 28 36.37 3.06 17.70
C GLY A 28 35.03 2.62 18.32
N SER A 29 35.08 2.17 19.57
CA SER A 29 33.93 1.71 20.36
C SER A 29 33.23 2.89 21.05
N GLY A 30 31.90 2.93 21.04
CA GLY A 30 31.08 3.60 22.07
C GLY A 30 30.05 4.57 21.51
N ALA A 31 28.76 4.22 21.60
CA ALA A 31 27.55 5.06 21.77
C ALA A 31 27.42 6.43 21.05
N GLY A 32 28.28 6.75 20.07
CA GLY A 32 28.51 8.11 19.56
C GLY A 32 28.12 8.34 18.10
N ASP A 33 27.40 7.41 17.47
CA ASP A 33 27.15 7.47 16.03
C ASP A 33 25.75 7.97 15.65
N LEU A 34 24.83 8.19 16.59
CA LEU A 34 23.51 8.77 16.27
C LEU A 34 23.60 10.28 16.11
N ILE A 35 23.15 10.79 14.97
CA ILE A 35 23.13 12.22 14.66
C ILE A 35 21.68 12.72 14.71
N PHE A 36 21.44 13.71 15.56
CA PHE A 36 20.16 14.40 15.67
C PHE A 36 20.26 15.82 15.09
N GLN A 37 19.21 16.24 14.39
CA GLN A 37 19.01 17.60 13.92
C GLN A 37 17.64 18.07 14.40
N ASP A 38 17.59 19.21 15.10
CA ASP A 38 16.36 19.76 15.69
C ASP A 38 15.58 18.75 16.55
N GLY A 39 16.29 17.93 17.31
CA GLY A 39 15.73 16.87 18.16
C GLY A 39 15.20 15.66 17.39
N ARG A 40 15.45 15.55 16.08
CA ARG A 40 15.06 14.40 15.26
C ARG A 40 16.28 13.61 14.81
N LEU A 41 16.22 12.29 14.93
CA LEU A 41 17.26 11.41 14.42
C LEU A 41 17.33 11.51 12.89
N VAL A 42 18.48 11.90 12.36
CA VAL A 42 18.69 12.09 10.91
C VAL A 42 19.63 11.06 10.30
N SER A 43 20.57 10.52 11.07
CA SER A 43 21.46 9.43 10.61
C SER A 43 22.11 8.70 11.77
N GLY A 44 22.65 7.51 11.48
CA GLY A 44 23.52 6.80 12.42
C GLY A 44 24.14 5.56 11.80
N SER A 45 25.16 5.00 12.45
CA SER A 45 25.65 3.67 12.09
C SER A 45 24.56 2.62 12.32
N LEU A 46 24.59 1.52 11.55
CA LEU A 46 23.58 0.46 11.70
C LEU A 46 23.57 -0.08 13.13
N GLU A 47 24.75 -0.28 13.73
CA GLU A 47 24.88 -0.75 15.11
C GLU A 47 24.22 0.21 16.11
N ALA A 48 24.51 1.51 16.02
CA ALA A 48 23.93 2.49 16.92
C ALA A 48 22.40 2.59 16.78
N LEU A 49 21.86 2.41 15.57
CA LEU A 49 20.41 2.35 15.34
C LEU A 49 19.77 1.09 15.94
N MET A 50 20.47 -0.06 15.89
CA MET A 50 20.02 -1.31 16.52
C MET A 50 20.07 -1.19 18.05
N GLU A 51 21.11 -0.59 18.61
CA GLU A 51 21.18 -0.27 20.04
C GLU A 51 20.06 0.70 20.45
N HIS A 52 19.78 1.72 19.62
CA HIS A 52 18.68 2.67 19.85
C HIS A 52 17.30 2.02 19.79
N LEU A 53 17.12 0.90 19.08
CA LEU A 53 15.87 0.13 19.03
C LEU A 53 15.59 -0.59 20.34
N VAL A 54 16.62 -1.09 21.03
CA VAL A 54 16.45 -1.92 22.23
C VAL A 54 16.26 -1.03 23.47
N PRO A 55 15.09 -1.08 24.14
CA PRO A 55 14.85 -0.30 25.34
C PRO A 55 15.82 -0.65 26.46
N THR A 56 16.19 0.33 27.28
CA THR A 56 16.94 0.12 28.53
C THR A 56 16.04 0.36 29.74
N VAL A 57 16.57 0.27 30.96
CA VAL A 57 15.81 0.57 32.19
C VAL A 57 15.20 1.99 32.15
N ASP A 58 15.94 2.97 31.64
CA ASP A 58 15.55 4.39 31.68
C ASP A 58 15.05 4.94 30.34
N TYR A 59 15.16 4.15 29.27
CA TYR A 59 14.85 4.60 27.91
C TYR A 59 13.82 3.69 27.22
N TYR A 60 13.02 4.28 26.35
CA TYR A 60 12.20 3.58 25.36
C TYR A 60 12.18 4.44 24.08
N PRO A 61 12.35 3.87 22.88
CA PRO A 61 12.62 4.66 21.67
C PRO A 61 11.59 5.74 21.33
N ASP A 62 10.33 5.49 21.67
CA ASP A 62 9.21 6.38 21.36
C ASP A 62 8.60 7.06 22.61
N ALA A 63 9.30 7.01 23.73
CA ALA A 63 8.91 7.76 24.92
C ALA A 63 8.89 9.26 24.62
N THR A 64 7.77 9.92 24.94
CA THR A 64 7.72 11.39 24.94
C THR A 64 8.70 11.89 26.00
N PRO A 65 9.60 12.84 25.69
CA PRO A 65 10.44 13.42 26.73
C PRO A 65 9.53 14.00 27.83
N PRO A 66 9.88 13.84 29.12
CA PRO A 66 9.16 14.53 30.18
C PRO A 66 9.20 16.03 29.88
N LEU A 67 8.03 16.69 29.88
CA LEU A 67 7.92 18.14 29.69
C LEU A 67 8.65 18.83 30.85
N THR A 68 9.93 19.16 30.66
CA THR A 68 10.75 19.91 31.64
C THR A 68 10.55 21.42 31.53
N SER A 69 9.32 21.87 31.22
CA SER A 69 8.95 23.28 31.38
C SER A 69 7.42 23.46 31.46
N PRO A 70 6.88 23.99 32.58
CA PRO A 70 5.45 24.31 32.72
C PRO A 70 4.94 25.28 31.64
N ALA A 71 5.83 26.07 31.02
CA ALA A 71 5.48 27.07 30.02
C ALA A 71 5.09 26.47 28.66
N LEU A 72 5.56 25.27 28.31
CA LEU A 72 5.20 24.58 27.06
C LEU A 72 3.89 23.79 27.18
N ALA A 73 3.49 23.39 28.39
CA ALA A 73 2.23 22.68 28.64
C ALA A 73 1.00 23.56 28.37
N MET A 74 1.09 24.88 28.60
CA MET A 74 -0.02 25.81 28.32
C MET A 74 -0.26 26.09 26.83
N ARG A 75 0.71 25.81 25.95
CA ARG A 75 0.56 26.01 24.49
C ARG A 75 0.00 24.78 23.76
N ALA A 76 -0.11 23.64 24.45
CA ALA A 76 -0.55 22.36 23.89
C ALA A 76 -1.96 21.93 24.35
N MET A 77 -2.72 22.79 25.03
CA MET A 77 -4.12 22.50 25.34
C MET A 77 -5.05 22.97 24.23
N PRO A 78 -5.99 22.13 23.75
CA PRO A 78 -7.11 22.62 22.96
C PRO A 78 -7.99 23.54 23.83
N PRO A 79 -8.72 24.51 23.24
CA PRO A 79 -9.55 25.43 24.01
C PRO A 79 -10.59 24.66 24.83
N ALA A 80 -10.71 25.05 26.10
CA ALA A 80 -11.55 24.41 27.11
C ALA A 80 -13.03 24.40 26.68
N GLY A 81 -13.51 23.23 26.25
CA GLY A 81 -14.90 22.95 25.94
C GLY A 81 -15.23 21.46 25.76
N TRP A 82 -14.22 20.58 25.87
CA TRP A 82 -14.35 19.15 25.61
C TRP A 82 -14.60 18.39 26.92
N ALA A 83 -15.84 18.46 27.43
CA ALA A 83 -16.32 17.47 28.39
C ALA A 83 -16.96 16.32 27.59
N PHE A 84 -16.23 15.22 27.41
CA PHE A 84 -16.76 13.97 26.84
C PHE A 84 -17.77 13.35 27.81
N SER A 85 -19.04 13.33 27.45
CA SER A 85 -20.04 12.42 28.02
C SER A 85 -19.90 11.06 27.35
N ALA A 86 -19.31 10.09 28.04
CA ALA A 86 -19.23 8.71 27.60
C ALA A 86 -20.51 7.95 28.00
N THR A 87 -21.45 7.77 27.05
CA THR A 87 -22.49 6.74 27.15
C THR A 87 -22.12 5.55 26.27
N ARG A 88 -21.70 4.46 26.92
CA ARG A 88 -21.48 3.14 26.31
C ARG A 88 -22.81 2.55 25.83
N SER A 89 -22.82 2.01 24.61
CA SER A 89 -23.74 0.94 24.22
C SER A 89 -22.98 -0.40 24.26
N PRO A 90 -23.48 -1.42 24.98
CA PRO A 90 -22.88 -2.75 24.98
C PRO A 90 -23.63 -3.62 23.97
N HIS A 91 -22.98 -4.05 22.88
CA HIS A 91 -23.18 -5.35 22.21
C HIS A 91 -22.44 -5.37 20.86
N SER A 92 -21.17 -5.78 20.88
CA SER A 92 -20.56 -6.52 19.78
C SER A 92 -19.28 -7.18 20.29
N SER A 93 -19.38 -8.45 20.62
CA SER A 93 -18.23 -9.35 20.80
C SER A 93 -17.64 -9.67 19.42
N ALA A 94 -16.69 -8.87 18.98
CA ALA A 94 -15.83 -9.19 17.84
C ALA A 94 -14.37 -9.07 18.31
N GLY A 95 -13.58 -10.10 18.02
CA GLY A 95 -12.20 -10.23 18.45
C GLY A 95 -11.35 -9.02 18.08
N LEU A 96 -10.38 -8.71 18.92
CA LEU A 96 -9.39 -7.65 18.69
C LEU A 96 -8.66 -7.90 17.36
N HIS A 97 -9.09 -7.21 16.32
CA HIS A 97 -8.39 -7.10 15.04
C HIS A 97 -7.08 -6.31 15.27
N PRO A 98 -5.99 -6.54 14.53
CA PRO A 98 -4.74 -5.75 14.61
C PRO A 98 -4.93 -4.23 14.38
N ALA A 99 -6.14 -3.80 13.99
CA ALA A 99 -6.57 -2.41 13.87
C ALA A 99 -6.47 -1.58 15.17
N GLY A 100 -6.49 -2.22 16.34
CA GLY A 100 -6.45 -1.52 17.64
C GLY A 100 -5.15 -0.74 17.87
N LEU A 101 -4.00 -1.23 17.38
CA LEU A 101 -2.72 -0.56 17.61
C LEU A 101 -2.51 0.64 16.67
N TRP A 102 -3.00 0.59 15.42
CA TRP A 102 -2.85 1.69 14.47
C TRP A 102 -3.66 2.94 14.87
N VAL A 103 -4.78 2.74 15.56
CA VAL A 103 -5.59 3.82 16.16
C VAL A 103 -4.99 4.30 17.49
N VAL A 104 -4.40 3.41 18.30
CA VAL A 104 -3.77 3.77 19.59
C VAL A 104 -2.38 4.38 19.41
N LEU A 105 -1.66 4.07 18.32
CA LEU A 105 -0.46 4.76 17.84
C LEU A 105 -0.80 6.07 17.11
N GLY A 106 -2.07 6.47 17.10
CA GLY A 106 -2.71 7.45 16.22
C GLY A 106 -2.14 8.87 16.15
N HIS A 107 -1.00 9.17 16.77
CA HIS A 107 -0.26 10.42 16.53
C HIS A 107 1.26 10.32 16.63
N LYS A 108 1.87 9.16 16.90
CA LYS A 108 3.34 9.05 17.01
C LYS A 108 3.94 8.31 15.83
N ARG A 109 4.59 9.11 14.99
CA ARG A 109 5.63 8.73 14.03
C ARG A 109 6.77 8.08 14.82
N THR A 110 6.79 6.75 14.91
CA THR A 110 7.72 6.06 15.80
C THR A 110 9.03 5.69 15.11
N PHE A 111 10.12 5.82 15.84
CA PHE A 111 11.42 5.26 15.47
C PHE A 111 11.30 3.76 15.24
N ILE A 112 10.59 3.05 16.13
CA ILE A 112 10.41 1.60 16.04
C ILE A 112 9.83 1.20 14.68
N PHE A 113 8.68 1.77 14.28
CA PHE A 113 8.07 1.43 12.99
C PHE A 113 9.00 1.75 11.82
N THR A 114 9.61 2.94 11.80
CA THR A 114 10.48 3.36 10.70
C THR A 114 11.71 2.47 10.58
N PHE A 115 12.39 2.20 11.69
CA PHE A 115 13.59 1.38 11.68
C PHE A 115 13.26 -0.07 11.35
N LEU A 116 12.22 -0.66 11.95
CA LEU A 116 11.79 -2.02 11.62
C LEU A 116 11.36 -2.14 10.16
N LEU A 117 10.67 -1.14 9.60
CA LEU A 117 10.27 -1.12 8.19
C LEU A 117 11.50 -1.16 7.26
N THR A 118 12.46 -0.28 7.52
CA THR A 118 13.53 0.08 6.60
C THR A 118 14.83 -0.67 6.83
N SER A 119 15.00 -1.31 7.99
CA SER A 119 16.12 -2.22 8.29
C SER A 119 16.24 -3.35 7.27
N ARG A 120 15.12 -3.79 6.66
CA ARG A 120 15.08 -4.80 5.59
C ARG A 120 15.96 -4.47 4.37
N VAL A 121 16.30 -3.19 4.17
CA VAL A 121 17.24 -2.75 3.13
C VAL A 121 18.69 -3.12 3.47
N PHE A 122 19.00 -3.21 4.76
CA PHE A 122 20.35 -3.41 5.28
C PHE A 122 20.59 -4.81 5.84
N MET A 123 19.54 -5.43 6.40
CA MET A 123 19.62 -6.68 7.14
C MET A 123 18.27 -7.43 7.12
N PRO A 124 18.24 -8.76 6.95
CA PRO A 124 17.04 -9.56 7.11
C PRO A 124 16.41 -9.46 8.52
N PRO A 125 15.07 -9.57 8.66
CA PRO A 125 14.41 -9.49 9.97
C PRO A 125 14.92 -10.48 11.02
N HIS A 126 15.27 -11.72 10.62
CA HIS A 126 15.78 -12.73 11.55
C HIS A 126 17.16 -12.37 12.11
N ASP A 127 18.04 -11.78 11.30
CA ASP A 127 19.34 -11.31 11.74
C ASP A 127 19.21 -10.10 12.69
N LEU A 128 18.27 -9.19 12.40
CA LEU A 128 17.95 -8.07 13.29
C LEU A 128 17.42 -8.58 14.64
N LEU A 129 16.54 -9.58 14.61
CA LEU A 129 15.97 -10.15 15.82
C LEU A 129 17.03 -10.87 16.67
N ALA A 130 17.96 -11.60 16.04
CA ALA A 130 19.10 -12.20 16.72
C ALA A 130 19.98 -11.15 17.39
N ARG A 131 20.29 -10.03 16.70
CA ARG A 131 21.07 -8.92 17.30
C ARG A 131 20.32 -8.26 18.46
N VAL A 132 19.01 -8.01 18.33
CA VAL A 132 18.18 -7.52 19.44
C VAL A 132 18.26 -8.46 20.64
N GLY A 133 18.20 -9.77 20.39
CA GLY A 133 18.36 -10.80 21.43
C GLY A 133 19.73 -10.75 22.11
N GLN A 134 20.79 -10.50 21.36
CA GLN A 134 22.15 -10.33 21.88
C GLN A 134 22.29 -9.07 22.74
N ILE A 135 21.81 -7.92 22.26
CA ILE A 135 21.82 -6.66 23.03
C ILE A 135 21.03 -6.81 24.34
N CYS A 136 19.88 -7.49 24.29
CA CYS A 136 19.09 -7.79 25.49
C CYS A 136 19.88 -8.62 26.51
N LEU A 137 20.70 -9.57 26.06
CA LEU A 137 21.54 -10.40 26.91
C LEU A 137 22.67 -9.58 27.55
N GLU A 138 23.35 -8.77 26.76
CA GLU A 138 24.44 -7.90 27.21
C GLU A 138 23.93 -6.89 28.27
N GLN A 139 22.79 -6.23 28.01
CA GLN A 139 22.17 -5.31 28.97
C GLN A 139 21.72 -6.02 30.25
N ARG A 140 21.21 -7.26 30.14
CA ARG A 140 20.84 -8.05 31.33
C ARG A 140 22.06 -8.39 32.18
N GLN A 141 23.17 -8.84 31.57
CA GLN A 141 24.39 -9.17 32.31
C GLN A 141 24.95 -7.97 33.09
N GLN A 142 24.78 -6.75 32.56
CA GLN A 142 25.15 -5.52 33.25
C GLN A 142 24.24 -5.20 34.46
N LEU A 143 23.01 -5.70 34.48
CA LEU A 143 22.03 -5.48 35.55
C LEU A 143 22.10 -6.52 36.68
N GLU A 144 22.67 -7.71 36.44
CA GLU A 144 22.74 -8.79 37.44
C GLU A 144 23.71 -8.59 38.64
N PRO A 145 24.66 -7.62 38.72
CA PRO A 145 25.48 -7.44 39.93
C PRO A 145 24.77 -6.81 41.14
N GLY A 146 23.46 -6.49 41.10
CA GLY A 146 22.80 -5.70 42.15
C GLY A 146 21.42 -6.21 42.62
N PRO A 147 20.93 -5.75 43.79
CA PRO A 147 19.65 -6.17 44.39
C PRO A 147 18.40 -5.58 43.69
N GLU A 148 18.52 -5.15 42.44
CA GLU A 148 17.54 -4.29 41.76
C GLU A 148 16.53 -5.09 40.90
N LYS A 149 15.86 -6.09 41.50
CA LYS A 149 14.80 -6.89 40.85
C LYS A 149 13.75 -6.02 40.11
N ALA A 150 13.46 -4.83 40.64
CA ALA A 150 12.53 -3.87 40.03
C ALA A 150 13.00 -3.33 38.66
N LYS A 151 14.31 -3.05 38.50
CA LYS A 151 14.87 -2.57 37.23
C LYS A 151 14.83 -3.65 36.16
N LEU A 152 15.15 -4.89 36.53
CA LEU A 152 15.08 -6.05 35.63
C LEU A 152 13.64 -6.32 35.16
N LYS A 153 12.66 -6.15 36.04
CA LYS A 153 11.22 -6.26 35.70
C LYS A 153 10.77 -5.15 34.75
N SER A 154 11.18 -3.90 35.01
CA SER A 154 10.88 -2.75 34.13
C SER A 154 11.47 -2.95 32.73
N PHE A 155 12.75 -3.34 32.66
CA PHE A 155 13.42 -3.69 31.42
C PHE A 155 12.69 -4.80 30.65
N SER A 156 12.37 -5.90 31.34
CA SER A 156 11.61 -7.03 30.79
C SER A 156 10.28 -6.60 30.17
N ALA A 157 9.51 -5.75 30.87
CA ALA A 157 8.24 -5.23 30.36
C ALA A 157 8.41 -4.41 29.08
N LYS A 158 9.47 -3.59 28.99
CA LYS A 158 9.79 -2.81 27.78
C LYS A 158 10.21 -3.69 26.61
N ILE A 159 10.97 -4.75 26.84
CA ILE A 159 11.31 -5.72 25.78
C ILE A 159 10.05 -6.40 25.26
N VAL A 160 9.12 -6.82 26.13
CA VAL A 160 7.83 -7.38 25.69
C VAL A 160 7.04 -6.38 24.87
N GLN A 161 7.04 -5.10 25.27
CA GLN A 161 6.38 -4.05 24.50
C GLN A 161 6.99 -3.86 23.11
N LEU A 162 8.32 -3.85 22.98
CA LEU A 162 9.00 -3.81 21.67
C LEU A 162 8.62 -5.01 20.78
N LEU A 163 8.69 -6.23 21.34
CA LEU A 163 8.35 -7.45 20.59
C LEU A 163 6.87 -7.45 20.16
N LYS A 164 5.98 -6.92 21.01
CA LYS A 164 4.57 -6.77 20.69
C LYS A 164 4.38 -5.81 19.52
N GLU A 165 5.01 -4.63 19.57
CA GLU A 165 4.94 -3.66 18.47
C GLU A 165 5.49 -4.24 17.15
N TRP A 166 6.57 -5.01 17.20
CA TRP A 166 7.11 -5.68 16.01
C TRP A 166 6.15 -6.74 15.46
N THR A 167 5.65 -7.65 16.31
CA THR A 167 4.75 -8.74 15.89
C THR A 167 3.39 -8.24 15.39
N GLU A 168 2.91 -7.10 15.89
CA GLU A 168 1.68 -6.46 15.43
C GLU A 168 1.89 -5.66 14.14
N ALA A 169 3.02 -4.96 14.00
CA ALA A 169 3.33 -4.17 12.80
C ALA A 169 3.75 -5.03 11.60
N PHE A 170 4.56 -6.07 11.82
CA PHE A 170 5.18 -6.90 10.78
C PHE A 170 5.09 -8.40 11.08
N PRO A 171 3.88 -8.98 11.15
CA PRO A 171 3.72 -10.40 11.51
C PRO A 171 4.43 -11.36 10.54
N TYR A 172 4.57 -11.00 9.25
CA TYR A 172 5.24 -11.84 8.25
C TYR A 172 6.74 -12.03 8.47
N ASP A 173 7.38 -11.16 9.25
CA ASP A 173 8.79 -11.36 9.65
C ASP A 173 8.96 -12.66 10.44
N PHE A 174 7.90 -13.15 11.10
CA PHE A 174 7.89 -14.34 11.95
C PHE A 174 7.28 -15.57 11.28
N GLN A 175 7.09 -15.53 9.95
CA GLN A 175 6.68 -16.71 9.18
C GLN A 175 7.81 -17.75 9.08
N ASP A 176 9.06 -17.29 9.12
CA ASP A 176 10.26 -18.14 9.09
C ASP A 176 10.54 -18.76 10.47
N GLU A 177 10.94 -20.05 10.48
CA GLU A 177 11.21 -20.78 11.72
C GLU A 177 12.37 -20.18 12.53
N LYS A 178 13.39 -19.59 11.89
CA LYS A 178 14.52 -18.95 12.58
C LYS A 178 14.05 -17.71 13.33
N ALA A 179 13.28 -16.84 12.67
CA ALA A 179 12.74 -15.64 13.31
C ALA A 179 11.79 -16.00 14.46
N LEU A 180 10.92 -16.99 14.28
CA LEU A 180 10.05 -17.46 15.36
C LEU A 180 10.84 -18.12 16.51
N GLY A 181 11.93 -18.83 16.19
CA GLY A 181 12.86 -19.40 17.15
C GLY A 181 13.53 -18.33 18.02
N GLU A 182 14.06 -17.28 17.40
CA GLU A 182 14.67 -16.14 18.10
C GLU A 182 13.65 -15.39 18.97
N LEU A 183 12.43 -15.16 18.46
CA LEU A 183 11.35 -14.55 19.25
C LEU A 183 11.08 -15.35 20.53
N LYS A 184 10.96 -16.69 20.42
CA LYS A 184 10.75 -17.59 21.55
C LYS A 184 11.93 -17.60 22.50
N ALA A 185 13.16 -17.52 21.99
CA ALA A 185 14.37 -17.48 22.81
C ALA A 185 14.44 -16.19 23.64
N ILE A 186 14.15 -15.03 23.04
CA ILE A 186 14.07 -13.74 23.74
C ILE A 186 12.95 -13.79 24.77
N ALA A 187 11.75 -14.23 24.37
CA ALA A 187 10.60 -14.35 25.26
C ALA A 187 10.89 -15.24 26.48
N TYR A 188 11.50 -16.40 26.28
CA TYR A 188 11.89 -17.29 27.37
C TYR A 188 12.85 -16.60 28.35
N ARG A 189 13.90 -15.93 27.85
CA ARG A 189 14.86 -15.18 28.68
C ARG A 189 14.19 -14.10 29.52
N VAL A 190 13.20 -13.41 28.96
CA VAL A 190 12.43 -12.35 29.63
C VAL A 190 11.48 -12.92 30.70
N THR A 191 10.90 -14.10 30.48
CA THR A 191 10.01 -14.73 31.48
C THR A 191 10.72 -15.21 32.74
N GLN A 192 12.03 -15.50 32.67
CA GLN A 192 12.82 -15.88 33.85
C GLN A 192 12.92 -14.74 34.89
N CYS A 193 12.52 -13.51 34.55
CA CYS A 193 12.55 -12.35 35.43
C CYS A 193 11.22 -12.10 36.18
N ASP A 194 10.17 -12.90 35.95
CA ASP A 194 8.79 -12.67 36.45
C ASP A 194 8.27 -13.86 37.29
N GLU A 195 8.97 -14.20 38.37
CA GLU A 195 8.62 -15.33 39.23
C GLU A 195 7.37 -15.09 40.11
N GLU A 196 7.01 -13.84 40.42
CA GLU A 196 5.99 -13.53 41.46
C GLU A 196 4.59 -13.20 40.93
N ASN A 197 4.43 -12.58 39.75
CA ASN A 197 3.11 -12.10 39.26
C ASN A 197 2.66 -12.69 37.91
N GLY A 198 3.55 -13.32 37.13
CA GLY A 198 3.24 -13.95 35.84
C GLY A 198 2.67 -13.01 34.75
N THR A 199 2.67 -11.69 35.00
CA THR A 199 2.14 -10.66 34.10
C THR A 199 2.88 -10.59 32.76
N VAL A 200 4.20 -10.68 32.79
CA VAL A 200 5.08 -10.65 31.60
C VAL A 200 4.90 -11.95 30.82
N LYS A 201 4.84 -13.09 31.52
CA LYS A 201 4.57 -14.40 30.91
C LYS A 201 3.20 -14.43 30.21
N LYS A 202 2.16 -13.88 30.84
CA LYS A 202 0.82 -13.76 30.25
C LYS A 202 0.83 -12.87 29.01
N ALA A 203 1.49 -11.71 29.06
CA ALA A 203 1.61 -10.80 27.93
C ALA A 203 2.33 -11.46 26.73
N ILE A 204 3.44 -12.16 26.98
CA ILE A 204 4.16 -12.93 25.96
C ILE A 204 3.29 -14.02 25.35
N THR A 205 2.57 -14.78 26.18
CA THR A 205 1.71 -15.87 25.70
C THR A 205 0.60 -15.32 24.80
N GLN A 206 -0.03 -14.21 25.20
CA GLN A 206 -1.05 -13.53 24.39
C GLN A 206 -0.48 -12.98 23.08
N MET A 207 0.70 -12.37 23.11
CA MET A 207 1.38 -11.85 21.92
C MET A 207 1.68 -12.97 20.91
N ILE A 208 2.30 -14.07 21.35
CA ILE A 208 2.59 -15.22 20.47
C ILE A 208 1.31 -15.83 19.92
N GLN A 209 0.26 -15.98 20.75
CA GLN A 209 -1.02 -16.51 20.29
C GLN A 209 -1.66 -15.60 19.23
N SER A 210 -1.66 -14.28 19.44
CA SER A 210 -2.16 -13.30 18.47
C SER A 210 -1.41 -13.37 17.14
N LEU A 211 -0.07 -13.44 17.19
CA LEU A 211 0.80 -13.59 16.02
C LEU A 211 0.45 -14.85 15.22
N LEU A 212 0.36 -16.00 15.88
CA LEU A 212 0.06 -17.27 15.20
C LEU A 212 -1.34 -17.27 14.57
N LEU A 213 -2.34 -16.68 15.23
CA LEU A 213 -3.68 -16.51 14.67
C LEU A 213 -3.67 -15.58 13.44
N SER A 214 -2.94 -14.47 13.51
CA SER A 214 -2.79 -13.53 12.39
C SER A 214 -2.14 -14.21 11.17
N LEU A 215 -1.06 -14.97 11.39
CA LEU A 215 -0.37 -15.73 10.33
C LEU A 215 -1.28 -16.81 9.74
N ALA A 216 -2.00 -17.55 10.57
CA ALA A 216 -2.92 -18.60 10.11
C ALA A 216 -4.08 -18.04 9.26
N ALA A 217 -4.73 -16.97 9.73
CA ALA A 217 -5.81 -16.31 9.00
C ALA A 217 -5.35 -15.81 7.62
N ARG A 218 -4.15 -15.23 7.56
CA ARG A 218 -3.54 -14.74 6.31
C ARG A 218 -3.18 -15.89 5.36
N SER A 219 -2.62 -16.99 5.86
CA SER A 219 -2.32 -18.19 5.05
C SER A 219 -3.58 -18.76 4.41
N GLN A 220 -4.68 -18.85 5.17
CA GLN A 220 -5.96 -19.35 4.67
C GLN A 220 -6.55 -18.46 3.57
N LEU A 221 -6.46 -17.13 3.74
CA LEU A 221 -6.89 -16.17 2.72
C LEU A 221 -6.05 -16.29 1.44
N GLN A 222 -4.74 -16.49 1.57
CA GLN A 222 -3.85 -16.69 0.43
C GLN A 222 -4.20 -17.99 -0.32
N GLU A 223 -4.40 -19.11 0.37
CA GLU A 223 -4.82 -20.37 -0.26
C GLU A 223 -6.17 -20.24 -0.98
N LEU A 224 -7.13 -19.54 -0.37
CA LEU A 224 -8.44 -19.31 -0.98
C LEU A 224 -8.29 -18.50 -2.27
N ARG A 225 -7.44 -17.46 -2.27
CA ARG A 225 -7.15 -16.64 -3.46
C ARG A 225 -6.49 -17.45 -4.57
N GLU A 226 -5.52 -18.30 -4.25
CA GLU A 226 -4.88 -19.17 -5.25
C GLU A 226 -5.87 -20.18 -5.85
N LYS A 227 -6.78 -20.74 -5.04
CA LYS A 227 -7.85 -21.64 -5.52
C LYS A 227 -8.89 -20.92 -6.40
N LEU A 228 -9.18 -19.66 -6.10
CA LEU A 228 -10.10 -18.80 -6.86
C LEU A 228 -9.44 -18.13 -8.06
N ARG A 229 -8.11 -18.19 -8.16
CA ARG A 229 -7.37 -17.61 -9.27
C ARG A 229 -7.84 -18.28 -10.56
N PRO A 230 -8.44 -17.55 -11.51
CA PRO A 230 -8.70 -18.13 -12.81
C PRO A 230 -7.36 -18.60 -13.40
N PRO A 231 -7.29 -19.79 -14.01
CA PRO A 231 -6.07 -20.24 -14.67
C PRO A 231 -5.56 -19.09 -15.54
N ALA A 232 -4.26 -18.78 -15.43
CA ALA A 232 -3.64 -17.75 -16.24
C ALA A 232 -4.13 -17.98 -17.67
N VAL A 233 -4.89 -17.02 -18.19
CA VAL A 233 -5.34 -17.08 -19.58
C VAL A 233 -4.04 -17.05 -20.35
N ASP A 234 -3.64 -18.22 -20.83
CA ASP A 234 -2.59 -18.35 -21.81
C ASP A 234 -2.87 -17.27 -22.85
N LYS A 235 -1.87 -16.45 -23.18
CA LYS A 235 -2.00 -15.39 -24.19
C LYS A 235 -2.12 -16.01 -25.59
N GLY A 236 -2.90 -17.08 -25.72
CA GLY A 236 -3.45 -17.55 -26.97
C GLY A 236 -4.41 -16.50 -27.52
N PRO A 237 -4.59 -16.46 -28.85
CA PRO A 237 -5.49 -15.51 -29.47
C PRO A 237 -6.91 -15.83 -29.01
N VAL A 238 -7.47 -15.03 -28.10
CA VAL A 238 -8.91 -15.03 -27.79
C VAL A 238 -9.64 -14.35 -28.96
N LEU A 239 -9.50 -14.96 -30.13
CA LEU A 239 -10.31 -14.77 -31.31
C LEU A 239 -11.21 -15.97 -31.41
N LYS A 240 -12.26 -15.99 -30.58
CA LYS A 240 -13.53 -16.74 -30.76
C LYS A 240 -14.20 -16.92 -29.40
N ALA A 241 -14.91 -15.89 -28.97
CA ALA A 241 -16.26 -16.08 -28.46
C ALA A 241 -17.00 -14.77 -28.68
N LYS A 242 -17.89 -14.75 -29.67
CA LYS A 242 -18.98 -13.79 -29.67
C LYS A 242 -19.68 -14.03 -28.32
N PRO A 243 -19.74 -13.06 -27.39
CA PRO A 243 -20.39 -13.30 -26.10
C PRO A 243 -21.79 -13.84 -26.39
N PRO A 244 -22.25 -14.90 -25.69
CA PRO A 244 -23.59 -15.41 -25.90
C PRO A 244 -24.55 -14.24 -25.79
N ALA A 245 -25.44 -14.10 -26.79
CA ALA A 245 -26.31 -12.93 -26.97
C ALA A 245 -27.24 -12.61 -25.77
N ALA A 246 -27.17 -13.41 -24.71
CA ALA A 246 -27.91 -13.29 -23.46
C ALA A 246 -27.15 -12.62 -22.30
N GLN A 247 -25.84 -12.31 -22.42
CA GLN A 247 -25.14 -11.65 -21.32
C GLN A 247 -25.55 -10.17 -21.24
N LYS A 248 -26.26 -9.81 -20.16
CA LYS A 248 -26.65 -8.43 -19.86
C LYS A 248 -25.41 -7.54 -19.79
N ASP A 249 -25.56 -6.30 -20.22
CA ASP A 249 -24.51 -5.30 -20.03
C ASP A 249 -24.51 -4.67 -18.65
N ILE A 250 -23.47 -3.89 -18.33
CA ILE A 250 -23.36 -3.30 -17.01
C ILE A 250 -24.60 -2.48 -16.67
N LEU A 251 -25.17 -1.75 -17.65
CA LEU A 251 -26.41 -0.99 -17.50
C LEU A 251 -27.63 -1.89 -17.20
N GLY A 252 -27.66 -3.10 -17.74
CA GLY A 252 -28.67 -4.12 -17.44
C GLY A 252 -28.46 -4.82 -16.10
N VAL A 253 -27.29 -4.68 -15.48
CA VAL A 253 -26.96 -5.21 -14.14
C VAL A 253 -27.15 -4.15 -13.07
N CYS A 254 -26.64 -2.93 -13.30
CA CYS A 254 -26.72 -1.75 -12.46
C CYS A 254 -26.86 -0.50 -13.34
N CYS A 255 -27.97 0.23 -13.17
CA CYS A 255 -28.22 1.48 -13.88
C CYS A 255 -27.98 2.73 -13.03
N ASP A 256 -27.59 2.58 -11.76
CA ASP A 256 -27.28 3.68 -10.84
C ASP A 256 -25.75 3.88 -10.74
N PRO A 257 -25.21 5.02 -11.21
CA PRO A 257 -23.79 5.31 -11.16
C PRO A 257 -23.21 5.30 -9.74
N LEU A 258 -23.96 5.76 -8.75
CA LEU A 258 -23.52 5.81 -7.36
C LEU A 258 -23.37 4.40 -6.79
N VAL A 259 -24.36 3.54 -7.02
CA VAL A 259 -24.30 2.14 -6.56
C VAL A 259 -23.11 1.43 -7.19
N LEU A 260 -22.84 1.64 -8.48
CA LEU A 260 -21.67 1.04 -9.13
C LEU A 260 -20.35 1.55 -8.53
N ALA A 261 -20.23 2.85 -8.29
CA ALA A 261 -19.05 3.45 -7.65
C ALA A 261 -18.83 2.91 -6.22
N GLN A 262 -19.91 2.67 -5.46
CA GLN A 262 -19.84 2.02 -4.14
C GLN A 262 -19.32 0.58 -4.23
N GLN A 263 -19.77 -0.21 -5.22
CA GLN A 263 -19.28 -1.57 -5.41
C GLN A 263 -17.82 -1.60 -5.90
N LEU A 264 -17.40 -0.68 -6.76
CA LEU A 264 -15.99 -0.49 -7.12
C LEU A 264 -15.16 -0.17 -5.87
N THR A 265 -15.65 0.70 -5.01
CA THR A 265 -14.97 1.07 -3.75
C THR A 265 -14.82 -0.13 -2.80
N HIS A 266 -15.82 -1.01 -2.72
CA HIS A 266 -15.68 -2.29 -2.00
C HIS A 266 -14.53 -3.13 -2.54
N ILE A 267 -14.46 -3.32 -3.86
CA ILE A 267 -13.43 -4.14 -4.50
C ILE A 267 -12.03 -3.51 -4.28
N GLU A 268 -11.91 -2.19 -4.43
CA GLU A 268 -10.66 -1.47 -4.20
C GLU A 268 -10.18 -1.61 -2.75
N LEU A 269 -11.06 -1.38 -1.76
CA LEU A 269 -10.72 -1.52 -0.35
C LEU A 269 -10.32 -2.96 0.02
N GLU A 270 -11.03 -3.96 -0.54
CA GLU A 270 -10.67 -5.38 -0.34
C GLU A 270 -9.27 -5.69 -0.89
N ARG A 271 -8.91 -5.17 -2.06
CA ARG A 271 -7.59 -5.40 -2.67
C ARG A 271 -6.48 -4.64 -1.96
N VAL A 272 -6.69 -3.35 -1.68
CA VAL A 272 -5.69 -2.48 -1.04
C VAL A 272 -5.41 -2.91 0.41
N SER A 273 -6.40 -3.49 1.11
CA SER A 273 -6.23 -4.05 2.46
C SER A 273 -5.26 -5.24 2.52
N SER A 274 -4.93 -5.85 1.38
CA SER A 274 -3.94 -6.92 1.28
C SER A 274 -2.53 -6.46 0.92
N ILE A 275 -2.32 -5.15 0.78
CA ILE A 275 -0.99 -4.56 0.64
C ILE A 275 -0.46 -4.28 2.05
N HIS A 276 0.74 -4.78 2.33
CA HIS A 276 1.42 -4.58 3.59
C HIS A 276 2.60 -3.58 3.46
N PRO A 277 3.03 -2.94 4.55
CA PRO A 277 4.14 -1.97 4.50
C PRO A 277 5.42 -2.56 3.89
N GLU A 278 5.73 -3.82 4.22
CA GLU A 278 6.87 -4.57 3.70
C GLU A 278 6.79 -4.84 2.20
N ASP A 279 5.59 -4.95 1.62
CA ASP A 279 5.41 -5.08 0.16
C ASP A 279 5.91 -3.81 -0.52
N LEU A 280 5.58 -2.64 0.03
CA LEU A 280 6.01 -1.34 -0.50
C LEU A 280 7.52 -1.12 -0.38
N MET A 281 8.19 -1.74 0.59
CA MET A 281 9.66 -1.72 0.67
C MET A 281 10.33 -2.54 -0.45
N GLN A 282 9.64 -3.52 -1.05
CA GLN A 282 10.19 -4.27 -2.19
C GLN A 282 10.37 -3.38 -3.42
N ILE A 283 9.54 -2.34 -3.59
CA ILE A 283 9.69 -1.32 -4.66
C ILE A 283 11.13 -0.74 -4.63
N ILE A 284 11.64 -0.53 -3.42
CA ILE A 284 12.97 0.02 -3.16
C ILE A 284 14.06 -1.05 -3.38
N SER A 285 13.87 -2.25 -2.81
CA SER A 285 14.85 -3.33 -2.87
C SER A 285 15.09 -3.91 -4.27
N HIS A 286 14.05 -4.05 -5.11
CA HIS A 286 14.20 -4.53 -6.49
C HIS A 286 15.08 -3.60 -7.33
N THR A 287 15.06 -2.32 -7.03
CA THR A 287 15.82 -1.29 -7.73
C THR A 287 17.31 -1.34 -7.40
N ASP A 288 17.66 -1.61 -6.13
CA ASP A 288 19.06 -1.74 -5.70
C ASP A 288 19.69 -3.07 -6.18
N SER A 289 18.87 -4.11 -6.42
CA SER A 289 19.31 -5.43 -6.92
C SER A 289 19.77 -5.45 -8.38
N LEU A 290 19.35 -4.46 -9.18
CA LEU A 290 19.84 -4.26 -10.54
C LEU A 290 21.24 -3.63 -10.58
N ASP A 291 21.62 -2.92 -9.51
CA ASP A 291 22.92 -2.23 -9.39
C ASP A 291 23.92 -2.98 -8.49
N ASN A 292 23.49 -3.92 -7.62
CA ASN A 292 24.39 -4.71 -6.78
C ASN A 292 23.82 -6.10 -6.40
N HIS A 293 24.63 -7.14 -6.54
CA HIS A 293 24.33 -8.54 -6.17
C HIS A 293 24.24 -8.78 -4.65
N ARG A 294 23.34 -8.10 -3.92
CA ARG A 294 23.07 -8.42 -2.50
C ARG A 294 21.58 -8.33 -2.17
N CYS A 295 21.14 -9.32 -1.41
CA CYS A 295 19.78 -9.50 -0.88
C CYS A 295 18.70 -9.77 -1.94
N ARG A 296 18.76 -10.97 -2.52
CA ARG A 296 17.65 -11.55 -3.30
C ARG A 296 16.51 -11.90 -2.33
N GLY A 297 15.65 -10.92 -2.03
CA GLY A 297 14.32 -11.23 -1.50
C GLY A 297 13.57 -12.05 -2.55
N ASP A 298 12.86 -13.10 -2.11
CA ASP A 298 12.08 -13.95 -2.98
C ASP A 298 11.17 -13.11 -3.89
N VAL A 299 11.36 -13.26 -5.21
CA VAL A 299 10.52 -12.68 -6.28
C VAL A 299 9.04 -13.10 -6.15
N ALA A 300 8.75 -14.08 -5.28
CA ALA A 300 7.41 -14.58 -5.00
C ALA A 300 6.49 -13.61 -4.20
N LYS A 301 6.99 -12.47 -3.69
CA LYS A 301 6.25 -11.62 -2.74
C LYS A 301 5.62 -10.33 -3.30
N THR A 302 5.71 -10.04 -4.60
CA THR A 302 5.07 -8.84 -5.22
C THR A 302 3.60 -9.04 -5.60
N TYR A 303 3.02 -10.21 -5.31
CA TYR A 303 1.68 -10.59 -5.78
C TYR A 303 0.57 -9.60 -5.36
N SER A 304 0.63 -9.03 -4.16
CA SER A 304 -0.37 -8.06 -3.68
C SER A 304 -0.34 -6.76 -4.49
N LEU A 305 0.85 -6.23 -4.77
CA LEU A 305 1.07 -5.02 -5.57
C LEU A 305 0.67 -5.25 -7.03
N GLU A 306 1.12 -6.36 -7.61
CA GLU A 306 0.79 -6.73 -9.00
C GLU A 306 -0.70 -7.00 -9.18
N ALA A 307 -1.35 -7.66 -8.21
CA ALA A 307 -2.78 -7.91 -8.24
C ALA A 307 -3.61 -6.61 -8.14
N TYR A 308 -3.09 -5.60 -7.45
CA TYR A 308 -3.74 -4.30 -7.36
C TYR A 308 -3.56 -3.47 -8.64
N ASP A 309 -2.36 -3.44 -9.22
CA ASP A 309 -2.14 -2.82 -10.54
C ASP A 309 -2.92 -3.55 -11.66
N SER A 310 -2.99 -4.88 -11.60
CA SER A 310 -3.78 -5.68 -12.51
C SER A 310 -5.26 -5.33 -12.45
N TRP A 311 -5.80 -5.02 -11.27
CA TRP A 311 -7.19 -4.55 -11.13
C TRP A 311 -7.43 -3.21 -11.84
N PHE A 312 -6.53 -2.25 -11.71
CA PHE A 312 -6.63 -0.97 -12.43
C PHE A 312 -6.72 -1.18 -13.94
N ASN A 313 -5.85 -2.04 -14.48
CA ASN A 313 -5.81 -2.36 -15.91
C ASN A 313 -7.08 -3.13 -16.35
N CYS A 314 -7.53 -4.08 -15.52
CA CYS A 314 -8.77 -4.85 -15.72
C CYS A 314 -9.98 -3.92 -15.81
N LEU A 315 -10.14 -3.00 -14.86
CA LEU A 315 -11.24 -2.02 -14.85
C LEU A 315 -11.20 -1.09 -16.07
N SER A 316 -10.01 -0.59 -16.44
CA SER A 316 -9.83 0.26 -17.63
C SER A 316 -10.27 -0.47 -18.91
N MET A 317 -9.84 -1.73 -19.06
CA MET A 317 -10.19 -2.55 -20.22
C MET A 317 -11.65 -3.01 -20.21
N LEU A 318 -12.24 -3.25 -19.04
CA LEU A 318 -13.67 -3.53 -18.89
C LEU A 318 -14.50 -2.35 -19.39
N VAL A 319 -14.18 -1.13 -18.98
CA VAL A 319 -14.88 0.10 -19.45
C VAL A 319 -14.82 0.21 -20.96
N ALA A 320 -13.64 0.02 -21.56
CA ALA A 320 -13.51 0.04 -23.02
C ALA A 320 -14.30 -1.08 -23.69
N THR A 321 -14.31 -2.28 -23.10
CA THR A 321 -15.08 -3.43 -23.59
C THR A 321 -16.58 -3.15 -23.58
N GLU A 322 -17.10 -2.62 -22.46
CA GLU A 322 -18.51 -2.24 -22.30
C GLU A 322 -18.95 -1.21 -23.35
N VAL A 323 -18.09 -0.26 -23.70
CA VAL A 323 -18.38 0.73 -24.75
C VAL A 323 -18.30 0.11 -26.15
N CYS A 324 -17.19 -0.55 -26.48
CA CYS A 324 -16.93 -1.04 -27.84
C CYS A 324 -17.85 -2.20 -28.25
N ARG A 325 -18.29 -3.06 -27.32
CA ARG A 325 -19.19 -4.18 -27.64
C ARG A 325 -20.62 -3.74 -27.97
N VAL A 326 -21.00 -2.51 -27.64
CA VAL A 326 -22.35 -2.00 -27.90
C VAL A 326 -22.48 -1.58 -29.36
N VAL A 327 -23.29 -2.33 -30.10
CA VAL A 327 -23.51 -2.10 -31.54
C VAL A 327 -24.30 -0.82 -31.83
N LYS A 328 -25.35 -0.55 -31.03
CA LYS A 328 -26.25 0.59 -31.28
C LYS A 328 -25.65 1.89 -30.72
N LYS A 329 -25.39 2.87 -31.59
CA LYS A 329 -24.83 4.19 -31.23
C LYS A 329 -25.52 4.88 -30.05
N LYS A 330 -26.87 4.92 -30.04
CA LYS A 330 -27.64 5.53 -28.93
C LYS A 330 -27.33 4.87 -27.57
N HIS A 331 -27.12 3.56 -27.57
CA HIS A 331 -26.79 2.82 -26.35
C HIS A 331 -25.32 3.02 -25.95
N ARG A 332 -24.39 3.11 -26.92
CA ARG A 332 -22.99 3.51 -26.64
C ARG A 332 -22.90 4.89 -25.98
N THR A 333 -23.64 5.87 -26.49
CA THR A 333 -23.67 7.22 -25.90
C THR A 333 -24.10 7.15 -24.44
N ARG A 334 -25.16 6.37 -24.13
CA ARG A 334 -25.60 6.15 -22.73
C ARG A 334 -24.55 5.45 -21.88
N MET A 335 -23.83 4.48 -22.45
CA MET A 335 -22.75 3.76 -21.75
C MET A 335 -21.61 4.72 -21.35
N LEU A 336 -21.19 5.60 -22.26
CA LEU A 336 -20.19 6.63 -21.97
C LEU A 336 -20.68 7.62 -20.90
N GLU A 337 -21.89 8.16 -21.05
CA GLU A 337 -22.47 9.07 -20.05
C GLU A 337 -22.58 8.43 -18.67
N PHE A 338 -22.95 7.15 -18.61
CA PHE A 338 -23.00 6.37 -17.39
C PHE A 338 -21.63 6.25 -16.73
N PHE A 339 -20.58 5.87 -17.47
CA PHE A 339 -19.23 5.77 -16.90
C PHE A 339 -18.64 7.13 -16.48
N ILE A 340 -18.99 8.21 -17.18
CA ILE A 340 -18.64 9.58 -16.75
C ILE A 340 -19.27 9.89 -15.39
N ASP A 341 -20.55 9.55 -15.20
CA ASP A 341 -21.22 9.74 -13.92
C ASP A 341 -20.64 8.82 -12.82
N VAL A 342 -20.29 7.57 -13.14
CA VAL A 342 -19.62 6.65 -12.18
C VAL A 342 -18.27 7.21 -11.75
N ALA A 343 -17.45 7.70 -12.68
CA ALA A 343 -16.14 8.30 -12.36
C ALA A 343 -16.29 9.54 -11.45
N ARG A 344 -17.32 10.35 -11.67
CA ARG A 344 -17.65 11.47 -10.78
C ARG A 344 -18.06 10.99 -9.38
N GLU A 345 -18.86 9.93 -9.28
CA GLU A 345 -19.20 9.38 -7.95
C GLU A 345 -17.99 8.76 -7.25
N CYS A 346 -17.06 8.14 -7.99
CA CYS A 346 -15.77 7.71 -7.46
C CYS A 346 -14.97 8.90 -6.89
N PHE A 347 -14.89 10.03 -7.60
CA PHE A 347 -14.28 11.26 -7.09
C PHE A 347 -14.93 11.73 -5.78
N ASN A 348 -16.27 11.80 -5.74
CA ASN A 348 -17.04 12.24 -4.57
C ASN A 348 -16.81 11.34 -3.35
N ILE A 349 -16.67 10.02 -3.56
CA ILE A 349 -16.38 9.04 -2.50
C ILE A 349 -14.94 9.15 -2.00
N GLY A 350 -14.01 9.69 -2.80
CA GLY A 350 -12.57 9.66 -2.52
C GLY A 350 -11.87 8.44 -3.13
N ASN A 351 -12.52 7.72 -4.05
CA ASN A 351 -11.93 6.62 -4.81
C ASN A 351 -11.29 7.12 -6.10
N PHE A 352 -10.09 7.71 -5.98
CA PHE A 352 -9.37 8.28 -7.11
C PHE A 352 -8.79 7.21 -8.04
N ASN A 353 -8.47 6.02 -7.53
CA ASN A 353 -7.93 4.91 -8.33
C ASN A 353 -8.94 4.44 -9.40
N SER A 354 -10.17 4.09 -8.99
CA SER A 354 -11.22 3.69 -9.92
C SER A 354 -11.64 4.82 -10.87
N MET A 355 -11.69 6.06 -10.38
CA MET A 355 -11.94 7.23 -11.24
C MET A 355 -10.92 7.29 -12.37
N MET A 356 -9.62 7.19 -12.04
CA MET A 356 -8.54 7.23 -13.03
C MET A 356 -8.59 6.04 -13.99
N ALA A 357 -8.91 4.84 -13.52
CA ALA A 357 -9.08 3.67 -14.37
C ALA A 357 -10.22 3.85 -15.37
N ILE A 358 -11.37 4.39 -14.94
CA ILE A 358 -12.52 4.64 -15.82
C ILE A 358 -12.17 5.69 -16.89
N ILE A 359 -11.53 6.80 -16.50
CA ILE A 359 -11.05 7.83 -17.44
C ILE A 359 -10.05 7.21 -18.43
N SER A 360 -9.11 6.41 -17.94
CA SER A 360 -8.11 5.73 -18.77
C SER A 360 -8.75 4.79 -19.78
N GLY A 361 -9.76 4.01 -19.38
CA GLY A 361 -10.54 3.14 -20.27
C GLY A 361 -11.26 3.89 -21.39
N MET A 362 -11.88 5.04 -21.08
CA MET A 362 -12.53 5.88 -22.09
C MET A 362 -11.52 6.57 -23.03
N ASN A 363 -10.30 6.81 -22.56
CA ASN A 363 -9.21 7.40 -23.34
C ASN A 363 -8.38 6.40 -24.15
N LEU A 364 -8.67 5.09 -24.05
CA LEU A 364 -8.07 4.10 -24.93
C LEU A 364 -8.45 4.40 -26.39
N SER A 365 -7.49 4.23 -27.29
CA SER A 365 -7.62 4.55 -28.72
C SER A 365 -8.89 3.96 -29.38
N PRO A 366 -9.26 2.68 -29.16
CA PRO A 366 -10.50 2.10 -29.70
C PRO A 366 -11.79 2.83 -29.28
N VAL A 367 -11.80 3.48 -28.11
CA VAL A 367 -12.95 4.26 -27.62
C VAL A 367 -12.85 5.71 -28.09
N ALA A 368 -11.68 6.34 -27.93
CA ALA A 368 -11.44 7.74 -28.28
C ALA A 368 -11.66 8.06 -29.77
N ARG A 369 -11.53 7.06 -30.65
CA ARG A 369 -11.77 7.19 -32.10
C ARG A 369 -13.24 7.21 -32.51
N LEU A 370 -14.18 6.86 -31.64
CA LEU A 370 -15.62 6.79 -31.95
C LEU A 370 -16.27 8.19 -32.05
N LYS A 371 -15.79 9.04 -32.96
CA LYS A 371 -16.13 10.47 -33.04
C LYS A 371 -17.62 10.71 -33.21
N LYS A 372 -18.34 9.84 -33.92
CA LYS A 372 -19.80 9.98 -34.12
C LYS A 372 -20.56 9.69 -32.82
N THR A 373 -20.07 8.77 -31.99
CA THR A 373 -20.62 8.53 -30.65
C THR A 373 -20.30 9.71 -29.72
N TRP A 374 -19.04 10.14 -29.64
CA TRP A 374 -18.60 11.25 -28.78
C TRP A 374 -19.31 12.57 -29.09
N SER A 375 -19.63 12.83 -30.36
CA SER A 375 -20.43 14.02 -30.76
C SER A 375 -21.83 14.09 -30.14
N LYS A 376 -22.32 12.99 -29.55
CA LYS A 376 -23.63 12.90 -28.87
C LYS A 376 -23.52 12.85 -27.35
N VAL A 377 -22.31 12.69 -26.80
CA VAL A 377 -22.06 12.66 -25.36
C VAL A 377 -21.95 14.09 -24.83
N LYS A 378 -22.50 14.36 -23.65
CA LYS A 378 -22.28 15.61 -22.95
C LYS A 378 -20.90 15.61 -22.27
N THR A 379 -19.87 16.07 -22.97
CA THR A 379 -18.47 15.95 -22.53
C THR A 379 -18.09 16.87 -21.38
N ALA A 380 -18.83 17.94 -21.08
CA ALA A 380 -18.44 18.92 -20.06
C ALA A 380 -18.09 18.30 -18.68
N LYS A 381 -18.79 17.25 -18.26
CA LYS A 381 -18.47 16.51 -17.02
C LYS A 381 -17.16 15.70 -17.16
N PHE A 382 -16.94 15.11 -18.33
CA PHE A 382 -15.73 14.36 -18.64
C PHE A 382 -14.51 15.28 -18.69
N ASP A 383 -14.63 16.44 -19.34
CA ASP A 383 -13.55 17.42 -19.45
C ASP A 383 -13.07 17.91 -18.06
N VAL A 384 -14.01 18.08 -17.11
CA VAL A 384 -13.69 18.40 -15.71
C VAL A 384 -12.93 17.25 -15.02
N LEU A 385 -13.36 16.00 -15.24
CA LEU A 385 -12.67 14.83 -14.70
C LEU A 385 -11.25 14.67 -15.28
N GLU A 386 -11.09 14.91 -16.57
CA GLU A 386 -9.77 14.93 -17.23
C GLU A 386 -8.89 16.04 -16.66
N HIS A 387 -9.45 17.23 -16.40
CA HIS A 387 -8.70 18.33 -15.77
C HIS A 387 -8.21 17.98 -14.37
N HIS A 388 -8.99 17.24 -13.57
CA HIS A 388 -8.53 16.74 -12.27
C HIS A 388 -7.35 15.77 -12.38
N MET A 389 -7.27 15.02 -13.48
CA MET A 389 -6.22 14.03 -13.75
C MET A 389 -5.15 14.53 -14.73
N ASP A 390 -5.09 15.83 -14.97
CA ASP A 390 -4.10 16.42 -15.88
C ASP A 390 -2.66 16.18 -15.36
N PRO A 391 -1.74 15.67 -16.21
CA PRO A 391 -0.39 15.31 -15.78
C PRO A 391 0.54 16.53 -15.56
N SER A 392 0.14 17.73 -15.94
CA SER A 392 0.93 18.96 -15.77
C SER A 392 1.24 19.24 -14.31
N SER A 393 2.39 19.87 -14.08
CA SER A 393 2.87 20.19 -12.73
C SER A 393 2.85 18.98 -11.78
N ASN A 394 3.17 17.80 -12.31
CA ASN A 394 3.15 16.52 -11.60
C ASN A 394 1.79 16.21 -10.96
N PHE A 395 0.71 16.33 -11.73
CA PHE A 395 -0.67 16.04 -11.29
C PHE A 395 -1.15 16.96 -10.16
N CYS A 396 -0.89 18.27 -10.24
CA CYS A 396 -1.17 19.22 -9.15
C CYS A 396 -2.67 19.26 -8.74
N ASN A 397 -3.58 19.15 -9.71
CA ASN A 397 -5.03 19.16 -9.47
C ASN A 397 -5.47 17.93 -8.69
N TYR A 398 -5.02 16.74 -9.11
CA TYR A 398 -5.24 15.49 -8.38
C TYR A 398 -4.65 15.56 -6.97
N ARG A 399 -3.43 16.06 -6.82
CA ARG A 399 -2.77 16.16 -5.50
C ARG A 399 -3.53 17.09 -4.55
N THR A 400 -4.06 18.19 -5.07
CA THR A 400 -4.92 19.10 -4.29
C THR A 400 -6.22 18.40 -3.87
N ALA A 401 -6.86 17.66 -4.78
CA ALA A 401 -8.07 16.89 -4.46
C ALA A 401 -7.81 15.78 -3.43
N LEU A 402 -6.67 15.08 -3.55
CA LEU A 402 -6.23 14.06 -2.59
C LEU A 402 -5.99 14.67 -1.21
N GLN A 403 -5.29 15.81 -1.12
CA GLN A 403 -5.09 16.53 0.15
C GLN A 403 -6.42 16.91 0.80
N GLY A 404 -7.37 17.42 0.00
CA GLY A 404 -8.73 17.69 0.48
C GLY A 404 -9.41 16.43 1.03
N ALA A 405 -9.28 15.29 0.34
CA ALA A 405 -9.82 14.02 0.83
C ALA A 405 -9.16 13.53 2.12
N THR A 406 -7.84 13.64 2.23
CA THR A 406 -7.11 13.32 3.47
C THR A 406 -7.59 14.17 4.64
N GLN A 407 -7.79 15.48 4.43
CA GLN A 407 -8.31 16.37 5.47
C GLN A 407 -9.75 16.01 5.88
N ARG A 408 -10.61 15.67 4.91
CA ARG A 408 -11.97 15.19 5.19
C ARG A 408 -11.94 13.91 6.03
N SER A 409 -11.06 12.97 5.71
CA SER A 409 -10.91 11.71 6.46
C SER A 409 -10.47 11.94 7.90
N GLN A 410 -9.54 12.88 8.13
CA GLN A 410 -9.07 13.24 9.49
C GLN A 410 -10.15 13.91 10.35
N THR A 411 -11.07 14.65 9.73
CA THR A 411 -12.15 15.38 10.41
C THR A 411 -13.51 14.71 10.25
N ALA A 412 -13.52 13.45 9.84
CA ALA A 412 -14.72 12.70 9.47
C ALA A 412 -15.67 12.48 10.66
N ASN A 413 -16.94 12.77 10.46
CA ASN A 413 -18.02 12.47 11.40
C ASN A 413 -18.77 11.19 11.04
N SER A 414 -18.48 10.62 9.88
CA SER A 414 -19.05 9.36 9.38
C SER A 414 -17.97 8.43 8.81
N SER A 415 -18.25 7.13 8.76
CA SER A 415 -17.36 6.14 8.12
C SER A 415 -17.15 6.40 6.63
N ARG A 416 -18.15 6.96 5.94
CA ARG A 416 -18.07 7.33 4.52
C ARG A 416 -16.99 8.38 4.25
N GLU A 417 -16.88 9.39 5.10
CA GLU A 417 -15.91 10.48 4.93
C GLU A 417 -14.47 10.03 5.14
N LYS A 418 -14.25 8.85 5.74
CA LYS A 418 -12.92 8.29 5.98
C LYS A 418 -12.26 7.71 4.72
N ILE A 419 -13.04 7.40 3.68
CA ILE A 419 -12.55 6.73 2.48
C ILE A 419 -11.62 7.64 1.70
N VAL A 420 -10.39 7.16 1.49
CA VAL A 420 -9.39 7.76 0.60
C VAL A 420 -8.70 6.63 -0.13
N ILE A 421 -8.85 6.54 -1.44
CA ILE A 421 -8.15 5.55 -2.27
C ILE A 421 -7.34 6.32 -3.31
N PRO A 422 -6.03 6.51 -3.10
CA PRO A 422 -5.20 7.29 -4.00
C PRO A 422 -5.00 6.55 -5.33
N VAL A 423 -4.60 7.29 -6.36
CA VAL A 423 -4.07 6.67 -7.59
C VAL A 423 -2.76 5.97 -7.25
N PHE A 424 -2.82 4.64 -7.19
CA PHE A 424 -1.74 3.82 -6.64
C PHE A 424 -0.41 4.00 -7.39
N ASN A 425 -0.48 4.09 -8.71
CA ASN A 425 0.72 4.22 -9.55
C ASN A 425 1.44 5.55 -9.32
N LEU A 426 0.73 6.61 -8.93
CA LEU A 426 1.37 7.88 -8.55
C LEU A 426 2.00 7.79 -7.16
N PHE A 427 1.36 7.10 -6.22
CA PHE A 427 1.93 6.84 -4.91
C PHE A 427 3.23 6.01 -4.99
N VAL A 428 3.22 4.93 -5.76
CA VAL A 428 4.42 4.10 -6.02
C VAL A 428 5.53 4.93 -6.68
N LYS A 429 5.17 5.78 -7.65
CA LYS A 429 6.10 6.70 -8.31
C LYS A 429 6.75 7.65 -7.31
N ASP A 430 6.00 8.20 -6.36
CA ASP A 430 6.52 9.12 -5.34
C ASP A 430 7.52 8.42 -4.40
N ILE A 431 7.23 7.20 -3.94
CA ILE A 431 8.15 6.37 -3.15
C ILE A 431 9.43 6.08 -3.93
N TYR A 432 9.30 5.70 -5.21
CA TYR A 432 10.44 5.41 -6.08
C TYR A 432 11.36 6.62 -6.25
N PHE A 433 10.81 7.81 -6.55
CA PHE A 433 11.63 9.02 -6.71
C PHE A 433 12.29 9.44 -5.40
N LEU A 434 11.58 9.34 -4.28
CA LEU A 434 12.16 9.62 -2.96
C LEU A 434 13.35 8.70 -2.67
N HIS A 435 13.25 7.42 -3.06
CA HIS A 435 14.35 6.46 -2.98
C HIS A 435 15.53 6.82 -3.89
N LYS A 436 15.26 7.15 -5.15
CA LYS A 436 16.29 7.43 -6.16
C LYS A 436 17.06 8.73 -5.93
N ILE A 437 16.41 9.76 -5.38
CA ILE A 437 17.02 11.09 -5.22
C ILE A 437 18.00 11.13 -4.02
N HIS A 438 17.86 10.23 -3.05
CA HIS A 438 18.67 10.23 -1.83
C HIS A 438 19.46 8.93 -1.69
N THR A 439 20.71 8.98 -1.25
CA THR A 439 21.52 7.78 -0.98
C THR A 439 21.07 7.06 0.30
N ASN A 440 21.21 5.73 0.34
CA ASN A 440 20.97 4.93 1.56
C ASN A 440 22.01 5.22 2.65
N HIS A 441 23.25 5.51 2.25
CA HIS A 441 24.34 5.89 3.13
C HIS A 441 24.81 7.33 2.87
N LEU A 442 25.18 8.03 3.93
CA LEU A 442 25.87 9.32 3.89
C LEU A 442 27.38 9.09 3.64
N PRO A 443 28.16 10.14 3.26
CA PRO A 443 29.59 10.01 3.00
C PRO A 443 30.42 9.48 4.17
N ASN A 444 29.94 9.63 5.41
CA ASN A 444 30.56 9.10 6.62
C ASN A 444 30.19 7.63 6.91
N GLY A 445 29.50 6.95 5.99
CA GLY A 445 29.04 5.56 6.14
C GLY A 445 27.74 5.39 6.91
N HIS A 446 27.21 6.45 7.55
CA HIS A 446 25.96 6.37 8.31
C HIS A 446 24.77 6.08 7.41
N ILE A 447 23.77 5.37 7.93
CA ILE A 447 22.47 5.22 7.29
C ILE A 447 21.79 6.60 7.28
N ASN A 448 21.28 7.00 6.11
CA ASN A 448 20.52 8.23 5.93
C ASN A 448 19.09 8.07 6.48
N PHE A 449 18.96 8.08 7.80
CA PHE A 449 17.69 7.82 8.48
C PHE A 449 16.60 8.85 8.13
N LYS A 450 16.98 10.10 7.82
CA LYS A 450 16.06 11.14 7.33
C LYS A 450 15.33 10.73 6.05
N LYS A 451 16.02 10.08 5.11
CA LYS A 451 15.40 9.52 3.89
C LYS A 451 14.35 8.47 4.26
N PHE A 452 14.73 7.51 5.09
CA PHE A 452 13.86 6.42 5.51
C PHE A 452 12.66 6.87 6.32
N TRP A 453 12.83 7.94 7.09
CA TRP A 453 11.73 8.62 7.77
C TRP A 453 10.68 9.14 6.79
N GLU A 454 11.10 9.81 5.72
CA GLU A 454 10.18 10.35 4.72
C GLU A 454 9.45 9.24 3.93
N ILE A 455 10.16 8.15 3.62
CA ILE A 455 9.56 6.96 2.97
C ILE A 455 8.52 6.31 3.90
N SER A 456 8.93 6.03 5.15
CA SER A 456 8.08 5.46 6.20
C SER A 456 6.84 6.31 6.44
N ARG A 457 6.98 7.64 6.43
CA ARG A 457 5.85 8.57 6.58
C ARG A 457 4.79 8.37 5.49
N GLN A 458 5.20 8.26 4.23
CA GLN A 458 4.27 8.07 3.11
C GLN A 458 3.61 6.68 3.15
N ILE A 459 4.40 5.63 3.46
CA ILE A 459 3.87 4.27 3.63
C ILE A 459 2.85 4.23 4.77
N HIS A 460 3.18 4.83 5.91
CA HIS A 460 2.28 4.87 7.06
C HIS A 460 0.97 5.59 6.73
N GLU A 461 1.03 6.75 6.08
CA GLU A 461 -0.16 7.49 5.65
C GLU A 461 -1.04 6.64 4.72
N PHE A 462 -0.45 5.97 3.73
CA PHE A 462 -1.19 5.05 2.86
C PHE A 462 -1.83 3.89 3.63
N MET A 463 -1.12 3.29 4.59
CA MET A 463 -1.65 2.21 5.43
C MET A 463 -2.85 2.64 6.29
N THR A 464 -2.94 3.91 6.71
CA THR A 464 -4.13 4.38 7.42
C THR A 464 -5.40 4.29 6.56
N TRP A 465 -5.26 4.50 5.25
CA TRP A 465 -6.37 4.45 4.31
C TRP A 465 -6.82 3.02 3.99
N THR A 466 -5.91 2.06 4.05
CA THR A 466 -6.23 0.64 3.76
C THR A 466 -7.04 -0.03 4.86
N GLN A 467 -7.11 0.56 6.06
CA GLN A 467 -7.86 0.04 7.21
C GLN A 467 -9.33 0.49 7.27
N VAL A 468 -9.79 1.29 6.30
CA VAL A 468 -11.16 1.78 6.27
C VAL A 468 -12.10 0.67 5.83
N GLU A 469 -13.02 0.27 6.71
CA GLU A 469 -14.12 -0.61 6.33
C GLU A 469 -15.09 0.12 5.39
N CYS A 470 -15.47 -0.55 4.30
CA CYS A 470 -16.39 0.03 3.33
C CYS A 470 -17.81 0.12 3.94
N PRO A 471 -18.38 1.34 4.07
CA PRO A 471 -19.66 1.55 4.77
C PRO A 471 -20.89 1.35 3.88
N PHE A 472 -20.69 1.02 2.61
CA PHE A 472 -21.79 0.87 1.65
C PHE A 472 -22.36 -0.54 1.68
N GLU A 473 -23.63 -0.70 1.30
CA GLU A 473 -24.24 -2.03 1.17
C GLU A 473 -23.55 -2.83 0.05
N LYS A 474 -23.34 -4.14 0.29
CA LYS A 474 -22.66 -5.04 -0.65
C LYS A 474 -23.66 -5.67 -1.61
N ASP A 475 -23.55 -5.39 -2.90
CA ASP A 475 -24.32 -6.07 -3.94
C ASP A 475 -23.47 -7.13 -4.65
N LYS A 476 -23.70 -8.40 -4.29
CA LYS A 476 -22.95 -9.55 -4.82
C LYS A 476 -23.13 -9.74 -6.33
N LYS A 477 -24.28 -9.36 -6.90
CA LYS A 477 -24.56 -9.55 -8.33
C LYS A 477 -23.75 -8.55 -9.15
N ILE A 478 -23.69 -7.29 -8.70
CA ILE A 478 -22.86 -6.26 -9.34
C ILE A 478 -21.39 -6.62 -9.22
N GLN A 479 -20.93 -7.00 -8.03
CA GLN A 479 -19.53 -7.39 -7.84
C GLN A 479 -19.15 -8.62 -8.66
N SER A 480 -20.00 -9.64 -8.72
CA SER A 480 -19.76 -10.80 -9.58
C SER A 480 -19.61 -10.36 -11.04
N TYR A 481 -20.46 -9.47 -11.54
CA TYR A 481 -20.31 -8.95 -12.90
C TYR A 481 -18.99 -8.21 -13.09
N LEU A 482 -18.64 -7.28 -12.19
CA LEU A 482 -17.40 -6.50 -12.28
C LEU A 482 -16.14 -7.38 -12.27
N LEU A 483 -16.17 -8.50 -11.54
CA LEU A 483 -15.02 -9.38 -11.38
C LEU A 483 -14.91 -10.46 -12.46
N THR A 484 -16.02 -10.84 -13.12
CA THR A 484 -16.05 -11.97 -14.07
C THR A 484 -16.52 -11.61 -15.47
N ALA A 485 -16.89 -10.36 -15.74
CA ALA A 485 -17.28 -9.94 -17.08
C ALA A 485 -16.12 -10.16 -18.08
N PRO A 486 -16.41 -10.64 -19.30
CA PRO A 486 -15.39 -10.87 -20.31
C PRO A 486 -14.79 -9.53 -20.73
N ILE A 487 -13.46 -9.47 -20.77
CA ILE A 487 -12.69 -8.29 -21.21
C ILE A 487 -12.09 -8.58 -22.57
N TYR A 488 -12.25 -7.65 -23.50
CA TYR A 488 -11.67 -7.77 -24.83
C TYR A 488 -10.16 -7.55 -24.78
N SER A 489 -9.43 -8.30 -25.61
CA SER A 489 -8.04 -7.94 -25.93
C SER A 489 -8.00 -6.60 -26.66
N GLU A 490 -6.82 -5.97 -26.71
CA GLU A 490 -6.62 -4.73 -27.46
C GLU A 490 -7.03 -4.89 -28.94
N GLU A 491 -6.62 -5.99 -29.57
CA GLU A 491 -7.04 -6.34 -30.93
C GLU A 491 -8.58 -6.42 -31.06
N ALA A 492 -9.25 -7.12 -30.15
CA ALA A 492 -10.71 -7.28 -30.16
C ALA A 492 -11.45 -5.94 -29.94
N LEU A 493 -10.92 -5.04 -29.11
CA LEU A 493 -11.44 -3.69 -28.94
C LEU A 493 -11.37 -2.90 -30.25
N PHE A 494 -10.23 -2.95 -30.96
CA PHE A 494 -10.10 -2.26 -32.25
C PHE A 494 -11.06 -2.83 -33.30
N ILE A 495 -11.25 -4.16 -33.36
CA ILE A 495 -12.22 -4.77 -34.27
C ILE A 495 -13.62 -4.25 -33.98
N ALA A 496 -14.08 -4.36 -32.73
CA ALA A 496 -15.40 -3.91 -32.33
C ALA A 496 -15.60 -2.39 -32.54
N SER A 497 -14.53 -1.60 -32.36
CA SER A 497 -14.52 -0.17 -32.66
C SER A 497 -14.71 0.12 -34.15
N PHE A 498 -13.97 -0.54 -35.04
CA PHE A 498 -14.09 -0.35 -36.49
C PHE A 498 -15.42 -0.89 -37.04
N GLU A 499 -15.95 -1.97 -36.49
CA GLU A 499 -17.28 -2.49 -36.81
C GLU A 499 -18.38 -1.50 -36.38
N SER A 500 -18.19 -0.82 -35.25
CA SER A 500 -19.12 0.18 -34.73
C SER A 500 -19.07 1.50 -35.52
N GLU A 501 -17.87 1.96 -35.87
CA GLU A 501 -17.61 3.17 -36.65
C GLU A 501 -16.40 2.92 -37.56
N GLY A 502 -16.65 2.78 -38.87
CA GLY A 502 -15.60 2.51 -39.86
C GLY A 502 -14.48 3.58 -39.88
N PRO A 503 -13.34 3.27 -40.53
CA PRO A 503 -12.16 4.14 -40.52
C PRO A 503 -12.44 5.50 -41.17
N GLU A 504 -12.02 6.58 -40.52
CA GLU A 504 -12.31 7.96 -40.96
C GLU A 504 -11.20 8.56 -41.83
N ASN A 505 -9.97 8.07 -41.72
CA ASN A 505 -8.81 8.58 -42.44
C ASN A 505 -7.94 7.46 -43.04
N HIS A 506 -6.93 7.82 -43.83
CA HIS A 506 -6.05 6.85 -44.50
C HIS A 506 -5.27 5.96 -43.51
N MET A 507 -4.75 6.54 -42.43
CA MET A 507 -4.03 5.78 -41.41
C MET A 507 -4.92 4.71 -40.77
N GLU A 508 -6.15 5.06 -40.39
CA GLU A 508 -7.11 4.12 -39.84
C GLU A 508 -7.54 3.05 -40.85
N LYS A 509 -7.66 3.40 -42.14
CA LYS A 509 -7.94 2.42 -43.19
C LYS A 509 -6.82 1.39 -43.29
N ASP A 510 -5.57 1.82 -43.16
CA ASP A 510 -4.41 0.92 -43.21
C ASP A 510 -4.28 0.08 -41.95
N SER A 511 -4.50 0.65 -40.76
CA SER A 511 -4.60 -0.11 -39.51
C SER A 511 -5.71 -1.15 -39.55
N TRP A 512 -6.89 -0.81 -40.09
CA TRP A 512 -8.00 -1.74 -40.23
C TRP A 512 -7.68 -2.88 -41.20
N LYS A 513 -7.05 -2.59 -42.33
CA LYS A 513 -6.56 -3.62 -43.28
C LYS A 513 -5.55 -4.54 -42.61
N ALA A 514 -4.55 -3.98 -41.93
CA ALA A 514 -3.53 -4.76 -41.23
C ALA A 514 -4.16 -5.70 -40.20
N LEU A 515 -5.07 -5.18 -39.37
CA LEU A 515 -5.81 -5.96 -38.37
C LEU A 515 -6.61 -7.09 -39.01
N ARG A 516 -7.34 -6.81 -40.10
CA ARG A 516 -8.10 -7.83 -40.84
C ARG A 516 -7.21 -8.89 -41.48
N THR A 517 -6.04 -8.51 -42.01
CA THR A 517 -5.05 -9.45 -42.57
C THR A 517 -4.50 -10.36 -41.48
N THR A 518 -4.16 -9.82 -40.30
CA THR A 518 -3.72 -10.63 -39.15
C THR A 518 -4.79 -11.63 -38.70
N LEU A 519 -6.07 -11.24 -38.71
CA LEU A 519 -7.18 -12.14 -38.39
C LEU A 519 -7.33 -13.27 -39.42
N LEU A 520 -7.19 -12.95 -40.71
CA LEU A 520 -7.30 -13.92 -41.80
C LEU A 520 -6.14 -14.93 -41.80
N HIS A 521 -4.93 -14.52 -41.39
CA HIS A 521 -3.78 -15.43 -41.28
C HIS A 521 -3.81 -16.34 -40.04
N ARG A 522 -4.63 -16.00 -39.03
CA ARG A 522 -4.80 -16.80 -37.79
C ARG A 522 -6.02 -17.72 -37.83
N ALA A 523 -6.91 -17.56 -38.82
CA ALA A 523 -8.13 -18.34 -39.00
C ALA A 523 -7.89 -19.50 -39.96
#